data_AF-A0A845A269-F1
#
_entry.id   AF-A0A845A269-F1
#
_cell.length_a   1.000
_cell.length_b   1.000
_cell.length_c   1.000
_cell.angle_alpha   90.00
_cell.angle_beta   90.00
_cell.angle_gamma   90.00
#
_symmetry.space_group_name_H-M   'P 1'
#
loop_
_entity.id
_entity.type
_entity.pdbx_description
1 polymer ?
#
loop_
_entity_poly.entity_id
_entity_poly.type
_entity_poly.pdbx_seq_one_letter_code
_entity_poly.pdbx_strand_id
1 'polypeptide(L)'
;MSPIKITQADGSRLNALVEAGYETLVVHSRSGSGTTARNPDYKLAVTAIMEKLDGAGLPFTVYLDSRPVEHLPLDQRRLATSRQLSGPFDSRFAILVSAMNAGSASRGAWRRIRFAVPGASASELSSILSAGANTAVSAIQRLSNTDQRRVTSAHIHEAVRRLAVGEDAPNFADS
;
A
#
# COMPACT_ATOMS: atom_id res chain seq x y z
N MET A 1 -12.94 12.86 -1.73
CA MET A 1 -12.36 11.54 -1.46
C MET A 1 -13.48 10.52 -1.50
N SER A 2 -13.19 9.29 -1.93
CA SER A 2 -14.19 8.25 -2.08
C SER A 2 -13.84 7.04 -1.20
N PRO A 3 -14.80 6.41 -0.53
CA PRO A 3 -14.54 5.23 0.28
C PRO A 3 -14.08 4.07 -0.62
N ILE A 4 -13.07 3.33 -0.15
CA ILE A 4 -12.53 2.16 -0.84
C ILE A 4 -12.58 0.92 0.05
N LYS A 5 -12.58 -0.25 -0.58
CA LYS A 5 -12.49 -1.54 0.12
C LYS A 5 -11.06 -2.05 0.01
N ILE A 6 -10.48 -2.39 1.16
CA ILE A 6 -9.18 -3.04 1.22
C ILE A 6 -9.39 -4.54 1.36
N THR A 7 -8.64 -5.29 0.55
CA THR A 7 -8.59 -6.75 0.62
C THR A 7 -7.25 -7.22 1.17
N GLN A 8 -7.27 -8.28 1.96
CA GLN A 8 -6.06 -9.00 2.33
C GLN A 8 -5.55 -9.84 1.14
N ALA A 9 -4.38 -10.47 1.31
CA ALA A 9 -3.82 -11.39 0.33
C ALA A 9 -4.80 -12.52 -0.04
N ASP A 10 -5.52 -13.09 0.93
CA ASP A 10 -6.53 -14.13 0.69
C ASP A 10 -7.82 -13.63 0.02
N GLY A 11 -7.91 -12.33 -0.30
CA GLY A 11 -9.09 -11.69 -0.89
C GLY A 11 -10.18 -11.34 0.10
N SER A 12 -10.01 -11.65 1.39
CA SER A 12 -10.95 -11.24 2.44
C SER A 12 -11.00 -9.71 2.56
N ARG A 13 -12.20 -9.17 2.80
CA ARG A 13 -12.40 -7.73 2.94
C ARG A 13 -12.16 -7.30 4.39
N LEU A 14 -11.41 -6.23 4.57
CA LEU A 14 -11.19 -5.63 5.87
C LEU A 14 -12.35 -4.72 6.29
N ASN A 15 -12.76 -4.83 7.55
CA ASN A 15 -13.68 -3.91 8.21
C ASN A 15 -12.91 -2.68 8.73
N ALA A 16 -12.49 -1.85 7.78
CA ALA A 16 -11.87 -0.55 8.03
C ALA A 16 -12.36 0.47 6.99
N LEU A 17 -12.69 1.67 7.46
CA LEU A 17 -13.04 2.80 6.61
C LEU A 17 -11.77 3.48 6.12
N VAL A 18 -11.53 3.35 4.81
CA VAL A 18 -10.45 4.02 4.10
C VAL A 18 -11.03 4.80 2.93
N GLU A 19 -10.51 6.00 2.71
CA GLU A 19 -10.91 6.86 1.60
C GLU A 19 -9.70 7.17 0.72
N ALA A 20 -9.90 7.10 -0.60
CA ALA A 20 -8.90 7.51 -1.58
C ALA A 20 -9.21 8.92 -2.12
N GLY A 21 -8.17 9.71 -2.24
CA GLY A 21 -8.15 10.99 -2.94
C GLY A 21 -7.04 11.01 -3.98
N TYR A 22 -6.87 12.16 -4.64
CA TYR A 22 -5.69 12.37 -5.48
C TYR A 22 -4.43 12.28 -4.61
N GLU A 23 -3.50 11.38 -4.96
CA GLU A 23 -2.24 11.13 -4.26
C GLU A 23 -2.37 10.88 -2.75
N THR A 24 -3.54 10.46 -2.28
CA THR A 24 -3.83 10.38 -0.85
C THR A 24 -4.72 9.22 -0.47
N LEU A 25 -4.41 8.60 0.67
CA LEU A 25 -5.27 7.63 1.35
C LEU A 25 -5.49 8.09 2.78
N VAL A 26 -6.72 7.98 3.27
CA VAL A 26 -7.06 8.31 4.66
C VAL A 26 -7.63 7.09 5.35
N VAL A 27 -6.98 6.68 6.44
CA VAL A 27 -7.48 5.63 7.32
C VAL A 27 -8.14 6.27 8.53
N HIS A 28 -9.42 6.00 8.73
CA HIS A 28 -10.17 6.58 9.85
C HIS A 28 -9.79 5.90 11.17
N SER A 29 -9.79 6.67 12.27
CA SER A 29 -9.46 6.17 13.61
C SER A 29 -10.29 4.95 14.02
N ARG A 30 -9.72 4.09 14.86
CA ARG A 30 -10.48 3.05 15.58
C ARG A 30 -11.01 3.60 16.90
N SER A 31 -12.23 3.23 17.25
CA SER A 31 -12.85 3.57 18.53
C SER A 31 -13.84 2.49 18.98
N GLY A 32 -14.18 2.49 20.27
CA GLY A 32 -15.12 1.53 20.84
C GLY A 32 -14.53 0.13 21.07
N SER A 33 -15.36 -0.78 21.55
CA SER A 33 -15.01 -2.17 21.84
C SER A 33 -16.19 -3.11 21.53
N GLY A 34 -15.91 -4.41 21.39
CA GLY A 34 -16.92 -5.42 21.11
C GLY A 34 -17.69 -5.15 19.82
N THR A 35 -19.01 -5.32 19.87
CA THR A 35 -19.93 -5.20 18.72
C THR A 35 -20.12 -3.77 18.21
N THR A 36 -19.70 -2.76 18.99
CA THR A 36 -19.79 -1.33 18.61
C THR A 36 -18.45 -0.77 18.13
N ALA A 37 -17.43 -1.63 17.99
CA ALA A 37 -16.11 -1.21 17.54
C ALA A 37 -16.18 -0.63 16.12
N ARG A 38 -15.74 0.63 15.98
CA ARG A 38 -15.55 1.28 14.69
C ARG A 38 -14.14 0.97 14.19
N ASN A 39 -14.02 0.56 12.92
CA ASN A 39 -12.76 0.18 12.28
C ASN A 39 -11.98 -0.88 13.08
N PRO A 40 -12.59 -2.05 13.39
CA PRO A 40 -11.92 -3.10 14.16
C PRO A 40 -10.64 -3.60 13.48
N ASP A 41 -10.59 -3.60 12.14
CA ASP A 41 -9.45 -4.09 11.36
C ASP A 41 -8.41 -2.99 11.04
N TYR A 42 -8.41 -1.89 11.80
CA TYR A 42 -7.51 -0.76 11.55
C TYR A 42 -6.04 -1.17 11.42
N LYS A 43 -5.51 -2.00 12.32
CA LYS A 43 -4.11 -2.47 12.23
C LYS A 43 -3.87 -3.24 10.92
N LEU A 44 -4.76 -4.16 10.59
CA LEU A 44 -4.68 -4.96 9.37
C LEU A 44 -4.76 -4.07 8.13
N ALA A 45 -5.61 -3.04 8.14
CA ALA A 45 -5.74 -2.10 7.02
C ALA A 45 -4.49 -1.24 6.83
N VAL A 46 -3.92 -0.70 7.92
CA VAL A 46 -2.67 0.07 7.85
C VAL A 46 -1.52 -0.78 7.35
N THR A 47 -1.40 -2.02 7.84
CA THR A 47 -0.39 -2.98 7.37
C THR A 47 -0.59 -3.34 5.90
N ALA A 48 -1.82 -3.67 5.48
CA ALA A 48 -2.12 -4.03 4.10
C ALA A 48 -1.87 -2.86 3.13
N ILE A 49 -2.13 -1.61 3.54
CA ILE A 49 -1.78 -0.43 2.73
C ILE A 49 -0.26 -0.35 2.53
N MET A 50 0.52 -0.45 3.62
CA MET A 50 1.98 -0.40 3.51
C MET A 50 2.52 -1.51 2.63
N GLU A 51 2.04 -2.74 2.82
CA GLU A 51 2.43 -3.90 2.02
C GLU A 51 2.14 -3.73 0.53
N LYS A 52 0.93 -3.26 0.19
CA LYS A 52 0.53 -3.09 -1.20
C LYS A 52 1.23 -1.91 -1.89
N LEU A 53 1.50 -0.84 -1.15
CA LEU A 53 2.29 0.29 -1.68
C LEU A 53 3.76 -0.10 -1.88
N ASP A 54 4.34 -0.84 -0.93
CA ASP A 54 5.69 -1.39 -1.07
C ASP A 54 5.78 -2.32 -2.28
N GLY A 55 4.81 -3.23 -2.44
CA GLY A 55 4.74 -4.15 -3.58
C GLY A 55 4.50 -3.47 -4.93
N ALA A 56 3.87 -2.29 -4.93
CA ALA A 56 3.71 -1.45 -6.11
C ALA A 56 4.90 -0.51 -6.36
N GLY A 57 5.92 -0.51 -5.50
CA GLY A 57 7.06 0.41 -5.59
C GLY A 57 6.68 1.88 -5.36
N LEU A 58 5.54 2.16 -4.73
CA LEU A 58 5.05 3.52 -4.54
C LEU A 58 5.57 4.10 -3.21
N PRO A 59 6.41 5.15 -3.24
CA PRO A 59 6.85 5.80 -2.03
C PRO A 59 5.70 6.54 -1.36
N PHE A 60 5.69 6.57 -0.03
CA PHE A 60 4.65 7.26 0.73
C PHE A 60 5.18 7.99 1.96
N THR A 61 4.42 8.98 2.40
CA THR A 61 4.63 9.66 3.69
C THR A 61 3.35 9.60 4.51
N VAL A 62 3.47 9.27 5.80
CA VAL A 62 2.34 9.15 6.72
C VAL A 62 2.25 10.40 7.57
N TYR A 63 1.05 10.98 7.67
CA TYR A 63 0.72 12.15 8.46
C TYR A 63 -0.39 11.84 9.45
N LEU A 64 -0.36 12.52 10.60
CA LEU A 64 -1.49 12.55 11.52
C LEU A 64 -2.57 13.47 10.96
N ASP A 65 -3.78 12.92 10.76
CA ASP A 65 -4.90 13.65 10.16
C ASP A 65 -6.11 13.68 11.09
N SER A 66 -5.85 13.74 12.39
CA SER A 66 -6.88 13.81 13.43
C SER A 66 -7.31 15.25 13.67
N ARG A 67 -8.61 15.45 13.95
CA ARG A 67 -9.22 16.78 14.20
C ARG A 67 -8.39 17.70 15.13
N PRO A 68 -7.85 17.22 16.27
CA PRO A 68 -7.10 18.11 17.17
C PRO A 68 -5.86 18.74 16.57
N VAL A 69 -5.25 18.13 15.55
CA VAL A 69 -4.04 18.63 14.89
C VAL A 69 -4.31 19.16 13.48
N GLU A 70 -5.57 19.21 13.06
CA GLU A 70 -5.95 19.61 11.69
C GLU A 70 -5.63 21.08 11.37
N HIS A 71 -5.42 21.90 12.41
CA HIS A 71 -5.01 23.30 12.29
C HIS A 71 -3.49 23.49 12.06
N LEU A 72 -2.67 22.47 12.33
CA LEU A 72 -1.21 22.57 12.18
C LEU A 72 -0.79 22.44 10.71
N PRO A 73 0.32 23.02 10.25
CA PRO A 73 0.86 22.72 8.92
C PRO A 73 1.14 21.21 8.70
N LEU A 74 1.01 20.72 7.46
CA LEU A 74 1.09 19.28 7.16
C LEU A 74 2.46 18.68 7.52
N ASP A 75 3.54 19.42 7.31
CA ASP A 75 4.91 19.08 7.68
C ASP A 75 5.07 18.82 9.19
N GLN A 76 4.36 19.58 10.03
CA GLN A 76 4.36 19.40 11.49
C GLN A 76 3.55 18.18 11.94
N ARG A 77 2.71 17.62 11.05
CA ARG A 77 1.91 16.41 11.32
C ARG A 77 2.58 15.13 10.85
N ARG A 78 3.79 15.20 10.26
CA ARG A 78 4.47 14.04 9.68
C ARG A 78 4.83 13.02 10.76
N LEU A 79 4.39 11.78 10.55
CA LEU A 79 4.69 10.65 11.43
C LEU A 79 5.94 9.90 10.96
N ALA A 80 5.97 9.51 9.69
CA ALA A 80 7.09 8.77 9.10
C ALA A 80 7.03 8.79 7.57
N THR A 81 8.16 8.48 6.94
CA THR A 81 8.28 8.19 5.51
C THR A 81 8.41 6.69 5.28
N SER A 82 8.13 6.21 4.06
CA SER A 82 8.34 4.79 3.70
C SER A 82 9.77 4.32 3.98
N ARG A 83 10.78 5.18 3.80
CA ARG A 83 12.18 4.88 4.14
C ARG A 83 12.42 4.66 5.63
N GLN A 84 11.69 5.38 6.50
CA GLN A 84 11.77 5.22 7.95
C GLN A 84 10.96 4.02 8.46
N LEU A 85 10.00 3.56 7.68
CA LEU A 85 9.18 2.39 7.96
C LEU A 85 9.74 1.19 7.20
N SER A 86 10.90 0.69 7.63
CA SER A 86 11.52 -0.51 7.10
C SER A 86 11.37 -1.71 8.05
N GLY A 87 11.56 -2.93 7.54
CA GLY A 87 11.49 -4.16 8.33
C GLY A 87 10.08 -4.77 8.46
N PRO A 88 9.81 -5.59 9.48
CA PRO A 88 8.52 -6.27 9.65
C PRO A 88 7.36 -5.29 9.87
N PHE A 89 6.19 -5.59 9.29
CA PHE A 89 5.02 -4.69 9.36
C PHE A 89 4.54 -4.41 10.78
N ASP A 90 4.67 -5.36 11.70
CA ASP A 90 4.33 -5.15 13.11
C ASP A 90 5.20 -4.06 13.76
N SER A 91 6.50 -4.05 13.45
CA SER A 91 7.43 -3.03 13.92
C SER A 91 7.10 -1.66 13.31
N ARG A 92 6.80 -1.62 12.01
CA ARG A 92 6.38 -0.38 11.33
C ARG A 92 5.10 0.19 11.93
N PHE A 93 4.12 -0.66 12.20
CA PHE A 93 2.89 -0.25 12.86
C PHE A 93 3.15 0.28 14.28
N ALA A 94 4.02 -0.38 15.05
CA ALA A 94 4.40 0.09 16.38
C ALA A 94 5.07 1.48 16.34
N ILE A 95 5.94 1.74 15.35
CA ILE A 95 6.54 3.06 15.12
C ILE A 95 5.44 4.11 14.88
N LEU A 96 4.48 3.82 13.99
CA LEU A 96 3.36 4.73 13.73
C LEU A 96 2.52 4.99 14.98
N VAL A 97 2.22 3.96 15.77
CA VAL A 97 1.44 4.09 17.01
C VAL A 97 2.16 4.95 18.05
N SER A 98 3.47 4.77 18.17
CA SER A 98 4.31 5.61 19.04
C SER A 98 4.26 7.07 18.57
N ALA A 99 4.53 7.31 17.29
CA ALA A 99 4.56 8.66 16.70
C ALA A 99 3.21 9.37 16.81
N MET A 100 2.09 8.70 16.51
CA MET A 100 0.77 9.33 16.54
C MET A 100 0.29 9.71 17.96
N ASN A 101 0.89 9.12 18.99
CA ASN A 101 0.54 9.40 20.40
C ASN A 101 1.61 10.21 21.13
N ALA A 102 2.72 10.56 20.48
CA ALA A 102 3.76 11.41 21.04
C ALA A 102 3.16 12.74 21.52
N GLY A 103 3.52 13.14 22.75
CA GLY A 103 3.01 14.37 23.36
C GLY A 103 1.54 14.32 23.76
N SER A 104 0.89 13.15 23.74
CA SER A 104 -0.51 13.01 24.15
C SER A 104 -0.68 12.19 25.43
N ALA A 105 -1.77 12.44 26.16
CA ALA A 105 -2.14 11.65 27.34
C ALA A 105 -2.60 10.22 26.99
N SER A 106 -2.81 9.90 25.71
CA SER A 106 -3.28 8.58 25.28
C SER A 106 -2.11 7.62 25.05
N ARG A 107 -2.13 6.45 25.69
CA ARG A 107 -1.06 5.44 25.62
C ARG A 107 -1.23 4.43 24.48
N GLY A 108 -1.57 4.89 23.28
CA GLY A 108 -1.69 4.01 22.11
C GLY A 108 -3.03 4.07 21.37
N ALA A 109 -3.70 5.22 21.34
CA ALA A 109 -4.88 5.39 20.49
C ALA A 109 -4.52 5.20 19.02
N TRP A 110 -5.43 4.57 18.27
CA TRP A 110 -5.31 4.39 16.83
C TRP A 110 -6.06 5.51 16.13
N ARG A 111 -5.30 6.51 15.71
CA ARG A 111 -5.79 7.81 15.27
C ARG A 111 -6.06 7.87 13.79
N ARG A 112 -6.74 8.91 13.30
CA ARG A 112 -6.91 9.11 11.86
C ARG A 112 -5.56 9.50 11.26
N ILE A 113 -5.14 8.77 10.23
CA ILE A 113 -3.88 9.03 9.52
C ILE A 113 -4.12 9.18 8.02
N ARG A 114 -3.19 9.90 7.37
CA ARG A 114 -3.15 10.09 5.92
C ARG A 114 -1.85 9.54 5.38
N PHE A 115 -1.92 8.73 4.33
CA PHE A 115 -0.80 8.45 3.45
C PHE A 115 -0.84 9.44 2.30
N ALA A 116 0.25 10.18 2.08
CA ALA A 116 0.50 10.86 0.82
C ALA A 116 1.34 9.94 -0.06
N VAL A 117 0.88 9.71 -1.28
CA VAL A 117 1.46 8.79 -2.27
C VAL A 117 1.63 9.57 -3.57
N PRO A 118 2.71 10.36 -3.70
CA PRO A 118 2.93 11.20 -4.88
C PRO A 118 2.96 10.38 -6.17
N GLY A 119 2.34 10.88 -7.23
CA GLY A 119 2.27 10.23 -8.52
C GLY A 119 1.17 9.18 -8.68
N ALA A 120 0.41 8.86 -7.63
CA ALA A 120 -0.66 7.86 -7.70
C ALA A 120 -2.07 8.49 -7.77
N SER A 121 -2.83 8.14 -8.79
CA SER A 121 -4.22 8.60 -8.93
C SER A 121 -5.16 7.89 -7.95
N ALA A 122 -6.33 8.47 -7.67
CA ALA A 122 -7.33 7.84 -6.79
C ALA A 122 -7.81 6.47 -7.32
N SER A 123 -7.96 6.33 -8.65
CA SER A 123 -8.33 5.08 -9.31
C SER A 123 -7.25 4.01 -9.19
N GLU A 124 -5.99 4.42 -9.33
CA GLU A 124 -4.83 3.53 -9.23
C GLU A 124 -4.64 3.04 -7.79
N LEU A 125 -4.74 3.95 -6.81
CA LEU A 125 -4.74 3.60 -5.39
C LEU A 125 -5.88 2.65 -5.03
N SER A 126 -7.09 2.90 -5.56
CA SER A 126 -8.23 1.99 -5.35
C SER A 126 -7.96 0.61 -5.96
N SER A 127 -7.38 0.54 -7.16
CA SER A 127 -7.05 -0.71 -7.84
C SER A 127 -6.02 -1.52 -7.03
N ILE A 128 -4.94 -0.88 -6.60
CA ILE A 128 -3.88 -1.48 -5.78
C ILE A 128 -4.45 -2.04 -4.47
N LEU A 129 -5.30 -1.28 -3.79
CA LEU A 129 -5.83 -1.66 -2.48
C LEU A 129 -6.95 -2.71 -2.53
N SER A 130 -7.72 -2.78 -3.62
CA SER A 130 -8.74 -3.79 -3.83
C SER A 130 -8.22 -5.09 -4.47
N ALA A 131 -7.01 -5.09 -5.05
CA ALA A 131 -6.35 -6.27 -5.59
C ALA A 131 -6.14 -7.34 -4.51
N GLY A 132 -6.69 -8.54 -4.68
CA GLY A 132 -6.32 -9.72 -3.85
C GLY A 132 -5.00 -10.33 -4.34
N ALA A 133 -4.52 -11.41 -3.71
CA ALA A 133 -3.34 -12.14 -4.22
C ALA A 133 -3.51 -12.60 -5.68
N ASN A 134 -4.76 -12.80 -6.12
CA ASN A 134 -5.09 -13.15 -7.51
C ASN A 134 -4.94 -11.99 -8.51
N THR A 135 -4.73 -10.76 -8.03
CA THR A 135 -4.57 -9.57 -8.88
C THR A 135 -3.15 -8.98 -8.80
N ALA A 136 -2.39 -9.32 -7.75
CA ALA A 136 -0.97 -8.98 -7.61
C ALA A 136 -0.06 -9.70 -8.64
N VAL A 137 -0.58 -10.66 -9.39
CA VAL A 137 0.10 -11.28 -10.55
C VAL A 137 -0.03 -10.40 -11.81
N SER A 138 0.15 -9.09 -11.66
CA SER A 138 0.42 -8.20 -12.79
C SER A 138 1.91 -7.80 -12.87
N ALA A 139 2.77 -8.33 -11.99
CA ALA A 139 4.22 -8.21 -12.14
C ALA A 139 4.82 -9.22 -13.14
N ILE A 140 4.16 -10.36 -13.41
CA ILE A 140 4.43 -11.23 -14.57
C ILE A 140 3.11 -11.89 -14.93
N GLN A 141 2.38 -11.35 -15.92
CA GLN A 141 1.22 -12.04 -16.46
C GLN A 141 1.69 -13.35 -17.08
N ARG A 142 1.49 -14.47 -16.38
CA ARG A 142 1.81 -15.79 -16.91
C ARG A 142 1.00 -15.98 -18.20
N LEU A 143 1.70 -16.11 -19.34
CA LEU A 143 1.07 -16.35 -20.63
C LEU A 143 0.12 -17.55 -20.53
N SER A 144 -1.02 -17.48 -21.20
CA SER A 144 -1.93 -18.63 -21.28
C SER A 144 -1.22 -19.82 -21.91
N ASN A 145 -1.66 -21.06 -21.63
CA ASN A 145 -1.08 -22.25 -22.30
C ASN A 145 -1.16 -22.15 -23.83
N THR A 146 -2.19 -21.48 -24.36
CA THR A 146 -2.35 -21.22 -25.78
C THR A 146 -1.24 -20.31 -26.31
N ASP A 147 -0.88 -19.27 -25.57
CA ASP A 147 0.17 -18.32 -25.98
C ASP A 147 1.57 -18.88 -25.77
N GLN A 148 1.80 -19.67 -24.71
CA GLN A 148 3.07 -20.38 -24.51
C GLN A 148 3.38 -21.35 -25.66
N ARG A 149 2.36 -22.03 -26.20
CA ARG A 149 2.50 -22.93 -27.35
C ARG A 149 2.78 -22.22 -28.68
N ARG A 150 2.64 -20.88 -28.73
CA ARG A 150 3.01 -20.07 -29.90
C ARG A 150 4.49 -19.65 -29.89
N VAL A 151 5.20 -19.89 -28.80
CA VAL A 151 6.65 -19.62 -28.72
C VAL A 151 7.37 -20.67 -29.57
N THR A 152 8.06 -20.22 -30.61
CA THR A 152 8.88 -21.06 -31.48
C THR A 152 10.35 -20.87 -31.17
N SER A 153 11.20 -21.80 -31.63
CA SER A 153 12.66 -21.66 -31.50
C SER A 153 13.18 -20.36 -32.14
N ALA A 154 12.56 -19.87 -33.21
CA ALA A 154 12.92 -18.60 -33.84
C ALA A 154 12.70 -17.39 -32.91
N HIS A 155 11.61 -17.38 -32.13
CA HIS A 155 11.37 -16.33 -31.15
C HIS A 155 12.42 -16.31 -30.03
N ILE A 156 12.88 -17.50 -29.62
CA ILE A 156 13.94 -17.63 -28.60
C ILE A 156 15.27 -17.11 -29.15
N HIS A 157 15.66 -17.51 -30.36
CA HIS A 157 16.90 -17.04 -30.99
C HIS A 157 16.92 -15.52 -31.16
N GLU A 158 15.79 -14.94 -31.58
CA GLU A 158 15.68 -13.49 -31.73
C GLU A 158 15.75 -12.77 -30.38
N ALA A 159 15.11 -13.31 -29.34
CA ALA A 159 15.21 -12.76 -27.99
C ALA A 159 16.66 -12.79 -27.46
N VAL A 160 17.38 -13.90 -27.65
CA VAL A 160 18.80 -14.03 -27.27
C VAL A 160 19.67 -13.04 -28.06
N ARG A 161 19.43 -12.88 -29.37
CA ARG A 161 20.16 -11.92 -30.20
C ARG A 161 19.96 -10.49 -29.70
N ARG A 162 18.72 -10.11 -29.37
CA ARG A 162 18.36 -8.79 -28.82
C ARG A 162 19.04 -8.52 -27.48
N LEU A 163 19.04 -9.50 -26.58
CA LEU A 163 19.79 -9.42 -25.32
C LEU A 163 21.31 -9.27 -25.53
N ALA A 164 21.88 -10.02 -26.46
CA ALA A 164 23.31 -10.00 -26.74
C ALA A 164 23.80 -8.64 -27.30
N VAL A 165 22.92 -7.86 -27.94
CA VAL A 165 23.23 -6.49 -28.41
C VAL A 165 22.92 -5.40 -27.38
N GLY A 166 22.60 -5.79 -26.14
CA GLY A 166 22.36 -4.86 -25.04
C GLY A 166 20.98 -4.22 -25.03
N GLU A 167 20.01 -4.83 -25.71
CA GLU A 167 18.62 -4.37 -25.60
C GLU A 167 18.09 -4.61 -24.18
N ASP A 168 17.41 -3.59 -23.64
CA ASP A 168 16.90 -3.63 -22.27
C ASP A 168 15.90 -4.78 -22.09
N ALA A 169 16.07 -5.50 -20.98
CA ALA A 169 15.26 -6.63 -20.61
C ALA A 169 14.80 -6.47 -19.16
N PRO A 170 13.71 -5.71 -18.95
CA PRO A 170 13.24 -5.32 -17.62
C PRO A 170 12.98 -6.51 -16.68
N ASN A 171 12.73 -7.69 -17.26
CA ASN A 171 12.41 -8.93 -16.54
C ASN A 171 13.64 -9.72 -16.07
N PHE A 172 14.86 -9.26 -16.37
CA PHE A 172 16.12 -9.93 -16.05
C PHE A 172 17.10 -9.07 -15.22
N ALA A 173 16.64 -7.94 -14.66
CA ALA A 173 17.45 -7.14 -13.74
C ALA A 173 17.78 -7.93 -12.46
N ASP A 174 18.97 -7.72 -11.90
CA ASP A 174 19.43 -8.40 -10.68
C ASP A 174 18.42 -8.23 -9.53
N SER A 175 18.04 -9.37 -8.94
CA SER A 175 17.13 -9.50 -7.81
C SER A 175 17.76 -9.16 -6.46
#